data_AF-A0A7Z9PXY8-F1
#
_entry.id   AF-A0A7Z9PXY8-F1
#
_cell.length_a   1.000
_cell.length_b   1.000
_cell.length_c   1.000
_cell.angle_alpha   90.00
_cell.angle_beta   90.00
_cell.angle_gamma   90.00
#
_symmetry.space_group_name_H-M   'P 1'
#
loop_
_entity.id
_entity.type
_entity.pdbx_description
1 polymer ?
#
loop_
_entity_poly.entity_id
_entity_poly.type
_entity_poly.pdbx_seq_one_letter_code
_entity_poly.pdbx_strand_id
1 'polypeptide(L)'
;MICLICRTDLEGGPPLECPECGFVHESRPPVVGINHVSQLLSALDMLAEDEMDVEEFEGLFYGFVEQLEQFVQKWQLKESLFTERLSPALSEKFAKYFRQLDKAIQMAFQGVEWVEAILAGESDDFERAEENLVGFFRGVCSSSAVILDNLDDLDKDQKSGMLFNLRSV
;
A
#
# COMPACT_ATOMS: atom_id res chain seq x y z
N MET A 1 -8.88 -8.39 0.19
CA MET A 1 -8.78 -6.90 0.20
C MET A 1 -10.02 -6.39 0.90
N ILE A 2 -9.99 -5.27 1.61
CA ILE A 2 -11.21 -4.74 2.25
C ILE A 2 -11.74 -3.51 1.49
N CYS A 3 -13.04 -3.27 1.58
CA CYS A 3 -13.64 -2.00 1.21
C CYS A 3 -13.24 -0.95 2.24
N LEU A 4 -12.66 0.16 1.80
CA LEU A 4 -12.23 1.24 2.70
C LEU A 4 -13.39 2.07 3.27
N ILE A 5 -14.63 1.88 2.78
CA ILE A 5 -15.81 2.56 3.33
C ILE A 5 -16.43 1.74 4.46
N CYS A 6 -16.83 0.49 4.17
CA CYS A 6 -17.59 -0.33 5.11
C CYS A 6 -16.80 -1.46 5.78
N ARG A 7 -15.49 -1.59 5.49
CA ARG A 7 -14.58 -2.63 6.02
C ARG A 7 -14.90 -4.06 5.59
N THR A 8 -15.89 -4.27 4.74
CA THR A 8 -16.26 -5.58 4.21
C THR A 8 -15.13 -6.17 3.38
N ASP A 9 -14.85 -7.46 3.60
CA ASP A 9 -13.93 -8.22 2.75
C ASP A 9 -14.48 -8.31 1.32
N LEU A 10 -13.64 -7.91 0.38
CA LEU A 10 -13.90 -7.92 -1.04
C LEU A 10 -13.22 -9.16 -1.66
N GLU A 11 -14.03 -10.09 -2.17
CA GLU A 11 -13.60 -11.27 -2.94
C GLU A 11 -13.97 -11.08 -4.42
N GLY A 12 -12.98 -10.85 -5.31
CA GLY A 12 -13.25 -10.71 -6.75
C GLY A 12 -12.25 -9.84 -7.53
N GLY A 13 -12.47 -9.71 -8.85
CA GLY A 13 -11.72 -8.84 -9.78
C GLY A 13 -12.56 -7.63 -10.28
N PRO A 14 -11.94 -6.64 -10.95
CA PRO A 14 -12.58 -5.36 -11.31
C PRO A 14 -13.56 -5.38 -12.50
N PRO A 15 -14.54 -4.44 -12.55
CA PRO A 15 -14.98 -3.59 -11.44
C PRO A 15 -15.69 -4.41 -10.36
N LEU A 16 -15.56 -4.00 -9.11
CA LEU A 16 -16.16 -4.70 -7.98
C LEU A 16 -17.05 -3.74 -7.20
N GLU A 17 -18.36 -3.98 -7.24
CA GLU A 17 -19.31 -3.33 -6.35
C GLU A 17 -19.21 -3.98 -4.96
N CYS A 18 -19.06 -3.17 -3.92
CA CYS A 18 -19.06 -3.68 -2.56
C CYS A 18 -20.46 -4.20 -2.20
N PRO A 19 -20.61 -5.46 -1.78
CA PRO A 19 -21.94 -6.04 -1.52
C PRO A 19 -22.67 -5.41 -0.33
N GLU A 20 -21.95 -4.74 0.57
CA GLU A 20 -22.53 -4.17 1.79
C GLU A 20 -22.86 -2.67 1.66
N CYS A 21 -22.02 -1.88 0.99
CA CYS A 21 -22.26 -0.43 0.81
C CYS A 21 -22.62 -0.02 -0.63
N GLY A 22 -22.57 -0.93 -1.60
CA GLY A 22 -22.87 -0.63 -3.01
C GLY A 22 -21.82 0.24 -3.72
N PHE A 23 -20.71 0.59 -3.05
CA PHE A 23 -19.67 1.41 -3.66
C PHE A 23 -18.97 0.65 -4.78
N VAL A 24 -18.87 1.27 -5.96
CA VAL A 24 -18.21 0.67 -7.12
C VAL A 24 -16.73 0.99 -7.09
N HIS A 25 -15.91 -0.04 -6.90
CA HIS A 25 -14.47 0.10 -6.92
C HIS A 25 -13.93 -0.09 -8.34
N GLU A 26 -13.20 0.90 -8.83
CA GLU A 26 -12.51 0.85 -10.12
C GLU A 26 -10.99 0.67 -9.95
N SER A 27 -10.37 0.05 -10.95
CA SER A 27 -8.92 0.06 -11.06
C SER A 27 -8.48 1.39 -11.66
N ARG A 28 -7.50 2.06 -11.04
CA ARG A 28 -6.99 3.33 -11.54
C ARG A 28 -5.56 3.18 -12.07
N PRO A 29 -5.32 3.24 -13.39
CA PRO A 29 -3.97 3.26 -13.93
C PRO A 29 -3.14 4.38 -13.29
N PRO A 30 -1.85 4.17 -12.95
CA PRO A 30 -1.00 3.02 -13.24
C PRO A 30 -1.12 1.87 -12.21
N VAL A 31 -2.03 1.98 -11.25
CA VAL A 31 -2.26 0.95 -10.23
C VAL A 31 -2.99 -0.24 -10.87
N VAL A 32 -2.44 -1.44 -10.68
CA VAL A 32 -3.00 -2.67 -11.27
C VAL A 32 -3.96 -3.33 -10.29
N GLY A 33 -5.16 -3.65 -10.78
CA GLY A 33 -6.23 -4.21 -9.98
C GLY A 33 -6.84 -3.21 -9.01
N ILE A 34 -7.89 -3.63 -8.32
CA ILE A 34 -8.43 -2.88 -7.19
C ILE A 34 -7.52 -3.18 -5.99
N ASN A 35 -7.15 -2.16 -5.22
CA ASN A 35 -6.46 -2.27 -3.93
C ASN A 35 -6.70 -1.00 -3.11
N HIS A 36 -6.19 -0.94 -1.87
CA HIS A 36 -6.43 0.22 -1.01
C HIS A 36 -5.91 1.54 -1.60
N VAL A 37 -4.81 1.52 -2.37
CA VAL A 37 -4.31 2.73 -3.07
C VAL A 37 -5.27 3.12 -4.20
N SER A 38 -5.72 2.18 -5.03
CA SER A 38 -6.66 2.52 -6.11
C SER A 38 -8.00 3.03 -5.57
N GLN A 39 -8.48 2.49 -4.44
CA GLN A 39 -9.69 2.97 -3.76
C GLN A 39 -9.53 4.43 -3.31
N LEU A 40 -8.43 4.77 -2.61
CA LEU A 40 -8.17 6.15 -2.18
C LEU A 40 -7.98 7.10 -3.37
N LEU A 41 -7.26 6.68 -4.40
CA LEU A 41 -7.05 7.51 -5.58
C LEU A 41 -8.36 7.78 -6.35
N SER A 42 -9.25 6.79 -6.45
CA SER A 42 -10.56 7.00 -7.09
C SER A 42 -11.43 7.94 -6.25
N ALA A 43 -11.38 7.82 -4.92
CA ALA A 43 -12.08 8.73 -4.03
C ALA A 43 -11.55 10.17 -4.10
N LEU A 44 -10.24 10.35 -4.31
CA LEU A 44 -9.64 11.67 -4.54
C LEU A 44 -10.16 12.31 -5.82
N ASP A 45 -10.28 11.55 -6.91
CA ASP A 45 -10.87 12.03 -8.16
C ASP A 45 -12.34 12.45 -7.94
N MET A 46 -13.13 11.59 -7.29
CA MET A 46 -14.54 11.88 -7.00
C MET A 46 -14.71 13.10 -6.08
N LEU A 47 -13.83 13.28 -5.08
CA LEU A 47 -13.84 14.47 -4.22
C LEU A 47 -13.49 15.74 -5.01
N ALA A 48 -12.49 15.66 -5.91
CA ALA A 48 -12.08 16.79 -6.74
C ALA A 48 -13.14 17.19 -7.79
N GLU A 49 -13.97 16.24 -8.21
CA GLU A 49 -15.05 16.44 -9.18
C GLU A 49 -16.42 16.73 -8.52
N ASP A 50 -16.46 16.92 -7.18
CA ASP A 50 -17.69 17.10 -6.38
C ASP A 50 -18.69 15.92 -6.50
N GLU A 51 -18.22 14.72 -6.85
CA GLU A 51 -19.02 13.48 -6.97
C GLU A 51 -19.10 12.70 -5.65
N MET A 52 -18.26 13.02 -4.68
CA MET A 52 -18.22 12.46 -3.33
C MET A 52 -18.17 13.59 -2.30
N ASP A 53 -18.96 13.49 -1.23
CA ASP A 53 -18.90 14.46 -0.14
C ASP A 53 -17.70 14.22 0.79
N VAL A 54 -17.33 15.27 1.53
CA VAL A 54 -16.15 15.26 2.42
C VAL A 54 -16.29 14.21 3.53
N GLU A 55 -17.48 13.98 4.08
CA GLU A 55 -17.69 13.04 5.18
C GLU A 55 -17.49 11.59 4.71
N GLU A 56 -18.01 11.25 3.53
CA GLU A 56 -17.78 9.96 2.89
C GLU A 56 -16.29 9.74 2.58
N PHE A 57 -15.64 10.77 2.03
CA PHE A 57 -14.21 10.70 1.73
C PHE A 57 -13.36 10.51 3.00
N GLU A 58 -13.65 11.24 4.09
CA GLU A 58 -12.93 11.11 5.37
C GLU A 58 -12.98 9.67 5.90
N GLY A 59 -14.15 9.02 5.86
CA GLY A 59 -14.28 7.63 6.29
C GLY A 59 -13.40 6.66 5.49
N LEU A 60 -13.33 6.86 4.17
CA LEU A 60 -12.46 6.10 3.27
C LEU A 60 -10.99 6.37 3.58
N PHE A 61 -10.63 7.63 3.73
CA PHE A 61 -9.27 8.08 4.01
C PHE A 61 -8.73 7.51 5.33
N TYR A 62 -9.49 7.61 6.42
CA TYR A 62 -9.07 7.00 7.70
C TYR A 62 -8.95 5.48 7.60
N GLY A 63 -9.78 4.85 6.77
CA GLY A 63 -9.60 3.45 6.41
C GLY A 63 -8.29 3.12 5.74
N PHE A 64 -7.88 3.96 4.79
CA PHE A 64 -6.58 3.82 4.15
C PHE A 64 -5.46 3.97 5.18
N VAL A 65 -5.52 4.98 6.06
CA VAL A 65 -4.52 5.23 7.11
C VAL A 65 -4.38 4.01 8.03
N GLU A 66 -5.49 3.44 8.52
CA GLU A 66 -5.46 2.22 9.33
C GLU A 66 -4.75 1.06 8.61
N GLN A 67 -5.03 0.86 7.32
CA GLN A 67 -4.38 -0.20 6.53
C GLN A 67 -2.89 0.09 6.28
N LEU A 68 -2.53 1.35 6.08
CA LEU A 68 -1.14 1.78 5.93
C LEU A 68 -0.34 1.54 7.21
N GLU A 69 -0.89 1.89 8.37
CA GLU A 69 -0.26 1.63 9.67
C GLU A 69 -0.02 0.13 9.88
N GLN A 70 -1.03 -0.71 9.60
CA GLN A 70 -0.88 -2.17 9.68
C GLN A 70 0.19 -2.69 8.72
N PHE A 71 0.26 -2.13 7.51
CA PHE A 71 1.30 -2.47 6.54
C PHE A 71 2.70 -2.11 7.07
N VAL A 72 2.89 -0.90 7.57
CA VAL A 72 4.18 -0.41 8.09
C VAL A 72 4.63 -1.24 9.30
N GLN A 73 3.74 -1.55 10.24
CA GLN A 73 4.05 -2.40 11.39
C GLN A 73 4.50 -3.81 10.95
N LYS A 74 3.77 -4.43 10.01
CA LYS A 74 4.14 -5.73 9.45
C LYS A 74 5.47 -5.67 8.71
N TRP A 75 5.73 -4.58 7.99
CA TRP A 75 6.98 -4.38 7.26
C TRP A 75 8.17 -4.29 8.20
N GLN A 76 8.12 -3.43 9.22
CA GLN A 76 9.20 -3.26 10.22
C GLN A 76 9.55 -4.58 10.93
N LEU A 77 8.52 -5.38 11.27
CA LEU A 77 8.73 -6.72 11.84
C LEU A 77 9.42 -7.68 10.85
N LYS A 78 9.05 -7.64 9.57
CA LYS A 78 9.70 -8.49 8.55
C LYS A 78 11.12 -8.02 8.24
N GLU A 79 11.34 -6.73 8.14
CA GLU A 79 12.64 -6.14 7.84
C GLU A 79 13.66 -6.47 8.94
N SER A 80 13.30 -6.36 10.22
CA SER A 80 14.18 -6.78 11.32
C SER A 80 14.56 -8.26 11.22
N LEU A 81 13.58 -9.13 10.91
CA LEU A 81 13.86 -10.55 10.69
C LEU A 81 14.77 -10.81 9.49
N PHE A 82 14.62 -10.06 8.40
CA PHE A 82 15.51 -10.18 7.23
C PHE A 82 16.91 -9.68 7.55
N THR A 83 17.05 -8.49 8.12
CA THR A 83 18.36 -7.90 8.40
C THR A 83 19.17 -8.67 9.43
N GLU A 84 18.53 -9.31 10.42
CA GLU A 84 19.21 -10.12 11.44
C GLU A 84 19.59 -11.53 10.98
N ARG A 85 18.83 -12.13 10.05
CA ARG A 85 18.94 -13.57 9.73
C ARG A 85 19.55 -13.87 8.38
N LEU A 86 19.63 -12.90 7.47
CA LEU A 86 20.25 -13.08 6.17
C LEU A 86 21.77 -13.23 6.28
N SER A 87 22.36 -14.08 5.44
CA SER A 87 23.81 -14.03 5.24
C SER A 87 24.26 -12.65 4.76
N PRO A 88 25.53 -12.27 5.00
CA PRO A 88 26.07 -10.99 4.53
C PRO A 88 25.86 -10.75 3.03
N ALA A 89 25.97 -11.80 2.21
CA ALA A 89 25.79 -11.72 0.76
C ALA A 89 24.34 -11.38 0.37
N LEU A 90 23.35 -11.99 1.02
CA LEU A 90 21.94 -11.67 0.76
C LEU A 90 21.54 -10.32 1.36
N SER A 91 22.06 -9.98 2.53
CA SER A 91 21.86 -8.66 3.13
C SER A 91 22.34 -7.55 2.21
N GLU A 92 23.54 -7.68 1.63
CA GLU A 92 24.06 -6.73 0.65
C GLU A 92 23.23 -6.70 -0.65
N LYS A 93 22.81 -7.88 -1.15
CA LYS A 93 21.95 -8.01 -2.33
C LYS A 93 20.61 -7.28 -2.15
N PHE A 94 19.99 -7.38 -0.96
CA PHE A 94 18.67 -6.82 -0.70
C PHE A 94 18.66 -5.41 -0.11
N ALA A 95 19.78 -4.91 0.41
CA ALA A 95 19.87 -3.59 1.04
C ALA A 95 19.33 -2.44 0.18
N LYS A 96 19.51 -2.51 -1.15
CA LYS A 96 18.95 -1.51 -2.07
C LYS A 96 17.42 -1.53 -2.07
N TYR A 97 16.79 -2.71 -2.05
CA TYR A 97 15.35 -2.86 -2.11
C TYR A 97 14.67 -2.49 -0.79
N PHE A 98 15.31 -2.79 0.35
CA PHE A 98 14.84 -2.29 1.65
C PHE A 98 14.80 -0.76 1.69
N ARG A 99 15.88 -0.09 1.29
CA ARG A 99 15.89 1.38 1.18
C ARG A 99 14.84 1.93 0.20
N GLN A 100 14.53 1.20 -0.87
CA GLN A 100 13.47 1.60 -1.80
C GLN A 100 12.08 1.45 -1.18
N LEU A 101 11.86 0.42 -0.35
CA LEU A 101 10.63 0.24 0.42
C LEU A 101 10.47 1.33 1.47
N ASP A 102 11.53 1.68 2.20
CA ASP A 102 11.48 2.79 3.16
C ASP A 102 11.12 4.11 2.48
N LYS A 103 11.72 4.38 1.31
CA LYS A 103 11.37 5.55 0.52
C LYS A 103 9.92 5.50 0.05
N ALA A 104 9.43 4.33 -0.37
CA ALA A 104 8.03 4.18 -0.77
C ALA A 104 7.09 4.48 0.40
N ILE A 105 7.39 3.97 1.60
CA ILE A 105 6.62 4.24 2.83
C ILE A 105 6.63 5.74 3.16
N GLN A 106 7.76 6.42 3.01
CA GLN A 106 7.83 7.88 3.17
C GLN A 106 6.91 8.61 2.19
N MET A 107 6.84 8.15 0.93
CA MET A 107 5.89 8.71 -0.04
C MET A 107 4.44 8.47 0.38
N ALA A 108 4.11 7.33 0.99
CA ALA A 108 2.76 7.11 1.52
C ALA A 108 2.40 8.13 2.60
N PHE A 109 3.31 8.38 3.55
CA PHE A 109 3.09 9.39 4.60
C PHE A 109 2.97 10.80 4.03
N GLN A 110 3.80 11.16 3.05
CA GLN A 110 3.66 12.45 2.35
C GLN A 110 2.31 12.55 1.63
N GLY A 111 1.85 11.46 0.99
CA GLY A 111 0.53 11.41 0.39
C GLY A 111 -0.59 11.64 1.41
N VAL A 112 -0.50 11.01 2.58
CA VAL A 112 -1.43 11.22 3.71
C VAL A 112 -1.43 12.68 4.16
N GLU A 113 -0.25 13.29 4.35
CA GLU A 113 -0.13 14.71 4.74
C GLU A 113 -0.81 15.65 3.72
N TRP A 114 -0.67 15.37 2.41
CA TRP A 114 -1.36 16.15 1.37
C TRP A 114 -2.88 16.00 1.43
N VAL A 115 -3.37 14.78 1.67
CA VAL A 115 -4.81 14.55 1.81
C VAL A 115 -5.37 15.25 3.05
N GLU A 116 -4.66 15.21 4.18
CA GLU A 116 -5.05 15.94 5.40
C GLU A 116 -5.10 17.46 5.15
N ALA A 117 -4.14 18.02 4.42
CA ALA A 117 -4.14 19.44 4.06
C ALA A 117 -5.34 19.80 3.17
N ILE A 118 -5.74 18.91 2.25
CA ILE A 118 -6.95 19.08 1.42
C ILE A 118 -8.21 19.10 2.29
N LEU A 119 -8.35 18.15 3.21
CA LEU A 119 -9.51 18.08 4.10
C LEU A 119 -9.60 19.27 5.07
N ALA A 120 -8.45 19.81 5.48
CA ALA A 120 -8.38 21.02 6.30
C ALA A 120 -8.67 22.31 5.51
N GLY A 121 -8.79 22.25 4.18
CA GLY A 121 -8.91 23.42 3.31
C GLY A 121 -7.64 24.27 3.25
N GLU A 122 -6.48 23.67 3.55
CA GLU A 122 -5.16 24.31 3.51
C GLU A 122 -4.46 24.12 2.15
N SER A 123 -4.94 23.19 1.33
CA SER A 123 -4.42 22.90 0.00
C SER A 123 -5.50 22.37 -0.95
N ASP A 124 -5.27 22.54 -2.24
CA ASP A 124 -6.14 22.08 -3.32
C ASP A 124 -5.32 21.18 -4.28
N ASP A 125 -4.13 20.74 -3.85
CA ASP A 125 -3.13 20.06 -4.69
C ASP A 125 -3.34 18.54 -4.70
N PHE A 126 -4.46 18.12 -5.31
CA PHE A 126 -4.81 16.71 -5.50
C PHE A 126 -3.76 15.94 -6.30
N GLU A 127 -3.12 16.60 -7.29
CA GLU A 127 -2.07 16.01 -8.11
C GLU A 127 -0.89 15.57 -7.24
N ARG A 128 -0.51 16.40 -6.24
CA ARG A 128 0.58 16.06 -5.34
C ARG A 128 0.27 14.90 -4.40
N ALA A 129 -0.97 14.81 -3.91
CA ALA A 129 -1.42 13.66 -3.13
C ALA A 129 -1.32 12.38 -3.98
N GLU A 130 -1.82 12.44 -5.22
CA GLU A 130 -1.75 11.33 -6.17
C GLU A 130 -0.32 10.88 -6.47
N GLU A 131 0.57 11.81 -6.84
CA GLU A 131 1.96 11.49 -7.19
C GLU A 131 2.64 10.64 -6.10
N ASN A 132 2.40 11.02 -4.85
CA ASN A 132 2.94 10.34 -3.68
C ASN A 132 2.34 8.94 -3.48
N LEU A 133 1.01 8.82 -3.55
CA LEU A 133 0.31 7.54 -3.41
C LEU A 133 0.66 6.55 -4.54
N VAL A 134 0.74 7.04 -5.78
CA VAL A 134 1.20 6.25 -6.94
C VAL A 134 2.67 5.85 -6.79
N GLY A 135 3.51 6.77 -6.31
CA GLY A 135 4.92 6.49 -6.06
C GLY A 135 5.13 5.43 -4.97
N PHE A 136 4.33 5.47 -3.90
CA PHE A 136 4.27 4.42 -2.89
C PHE A 136 3.93 3.07 -3.51
N PHE A 137 2.81 2.98 -4.26
CA PHE A 137 2.39 1.72 -4.90
C PHE A 137 3.49 1.14 -5.79
N ARG A 138 4.07 1.97 -6.68
CA ARG A 138 5.15 1.54 -7.59
C ARG A 138 6.39 1.08 -6.81
N GLY A 139 6.77 1.80 -5.76
CA GLY A 139 7.92 1.48 -4.93
C GLY A 139 7.77 0.15 -4.20
N VAL A 140 6.59 -0.08 -3.61
CA VAL A 140 6.26 -1.35 -2.94
C VAL A 140 6.22 -2.50 -3.93
N CYS A 141 5.45 -2.40 -5.02
CA CYS A 141 5.33 -3.48 -5.99
C CYS A 141 6.68 -3.88 -6.58
N SER A 142 7.49 -2.91 -7.02
CA SER A 142 8.79 -3.20 -7.66
C SER A 142 9.80 -3.81 -6.70
N SER A 143 9.89 -3.30 -5.47
CA SER A 143 10.87 -3.77 -4.50
C SER A 143 10.46 -5.12 -3.90
N SER A 144 9.17 -5.30 -3.59
CA SER A 144 8.64 -6.57 -3.10
C SER A 144 8.71 -7.67 -4.15
N ALA A 145 8.45 -7.38 -5.43
CA ALA A 145 8.60 -8.36 -6.50
C ALA A 145 10.02 -8.93 -6.55
N VAL A 146 11.05 -8.09 -6.45
CA VAL A 146 12.44 -8.59 -6.47
C VAL A 146 12.76 -9.43 -5.23
N ILE A 147 12.30 -9.02 -4.03
CA ILE A 147 12.50 -9.82 -2.82
C ILE A 147 11.81 -11.18 -2.94
N LEU A 148 10.58 -11.21 -3.48
CA LEU A 148 9.78 -12.42 -3.65
C LEU A 148 10.31 -13.33 -4.77
N ASP A 149 10.79 -12.79 -5.89
CA ASP A 149 11.39 -13.57 -6.98
C ASP A 149 12.69 -14.27 -6.56
N ASN A 150 13.30 -13.80 -5.47
CA ASN A 150 14.51 -14.39 -4.89
C ASN A 150 14.21 -15.21 -3.61
N LEU A 151 12.96 -15.66 -3.42
CA LEU A 151 12.57 -16.57 -2.32
C LEU A 151 13.39 -17.86 -2.30
N ASP A 152 13.74 -18.42 -3.46
CA ASP A 152 14.55 -19.64 -3.52
C ASP A 152 15.97 -19.43 -2.98
N ASP A 153 16.54 -18.23 -3.13
CA ASP A 153 17.84 -17.88 -2.54
C ASP A 153 17.71 -17.69 -1.01
N LEU A 154 16.57 -17.12 -0.56
CA LEU A 154 16.23 -16.98 0.85
C LEU A 154 16.04 -18.34 1.54
N ASP A 155 15.38 -19.28 0.87
CA ASP A 155 15.12 -20.62 1.38
C ASP A 155 16.39 -21.49 1.46
N LYS A 156 17.33 -21.32 0.52
CA LYS A 156 18.62 -22.04 0.52
C LYS A 156 19.61 -21.51 1.55
N ASP A 157 19.52 -20.24 1.93
CA ASP A 157 20.40 -19.61 2.94
C ASP A 157 19.93 -19.86 4.39
N GLN A 158 18.80 -20.55 4.60
CA GLN A 158 18.30 -20.87 5.94
C GLN A 158 19.26 -21.78 6.71
N LYS A 159 20.09 -21.16 7.57
CA LYS A 159 20.82 -21.85 8.63
C LYS A 159 19.93 -22.35 9.79
N SER A 160 18.64 -22.03 9.85
CA SER A 160 17.79 -22.30 11.03
C SER A 160 16.50 -23.10 10.82
N GLY A 161 16.17 -23.56 9.60
CA GLY A 161 15.03 -24.47 9.37
C GLY A 161 13.65 -23.98 9.81
N MET A 162 13.49 -22.69 10.14
CA MET A 162 12.18 -22.08 10.35
C MET A 162 11.77 -21.39 9.05
N LEU A 163 10.89 -22.06 8.30
CA LEU A 163 10.16 -21.51 7.18
C LEU A 163 9.64 -20.11 7.52
N PHE A 164 10.27 -19.09 6.93
CA PHE A 164 9.59 -17.84 6.62
C PHE A 164 8.42 -18.22 5.72
N ASN A 165 7.23 -18.43 6.29
CA ASN A 165 6.05 -18.72 5.50
C ASN A 165 5.57 -17.41 4.86
N LEU A 166 6.34 -16.94 3.87
CA LEU A 166 6.05 -15.73 3.08
C LEU A 166 4.91 -15.97 2.08
N ARG A 167 4.43 -17.22 1.96
CA ARG A 167 3.32 -17.64 1.09
C ARG A 167 1.92 -17.33 1.64
N SER A 168 1.79 -16.84 2.87
CA SER A 168 0.47 -16.57 3.49
C SER A 168 0.06 -15.09 3.42
N VAL A 169 0.43 -14.37 2.36
CA VAL A 169 -0.09 -13.02 2.07
C VAL A 169 -0.98 -13.09 0.84
#